data_AF-F8P9M5-F1
#
_entry.id   AF-F8P9M5-F1
#
_cell.length_a   1.000
_cell.length_b   1.000
_cell.length_c   1.000
_cell.angle_alpha   90.00
_cell.angle_beta   90.00
_cell.angle_gamma   90.00
#
_symmetry.space_group_name_H-M   'P 1'
#
loop_
_entity.id
_entity.type
_entity.pdbx_description
1 polymer ?
#
loop_
_entity_poly.entity_id
_entity_poly.type
_entity_poly.pdbx_seq_one_letter_code
_entity_poly.pdbx_strand_id
1 'polypeptide(L)'
;MHSFFCFTFLLLLAGRVLSLSIEIAGFSGNISANQFLNVSDTSVLAACQTQCNNGTTAINNCGTNDTCLCDTATIAAITNCQQCMFDDLIANFAVSSDPRVGSTPALTAYVAACSSAGITVPATSVALTLPADWDGPFGVHASVAGTALTVIVGLAMGTSAIAMLCTM
;
A
#
# COMPACT_ATOMS: atom_id res chain seq x y z
N MET A 1 39.38 -12.58 40.60
CA MET A 1 37.90 -12.67 40.58
C MET A 1 37.20 -11.54 39.81
N HIS A 2 37.91 -10.59 39.18
CA HIS A 2 37.31 -9.46 38.45
C HIS A 2 36.94 -9.72 36.97
N SER A 3 37.18 -10.92 36.43
CA SER A 3 37.03 -11.19 34.99
C SER A 3 35.68 -11.80 34.59
N PHE A 4 34.86 -12.25 35.55
CA PHE A 4 33.56 -12.89 35.27
C PHE A 4 32.39 -11.91 35.07
N PHE A 5 32.55 -10.63 35.40
CA PHE A 5 31.47 -9.65 35.35
C PHE A 5 31.22 -9.06 33.94
N CYS A 6 32.19 -9.16 33.02
CA CYS A 6 32.02 -8.65 31.66
C CYS A 6 31.23 -9.59 30.73
N PHE A 7 31.19 -10.90 31.02
CA PHE A 7 30.56 -11.88 30.13
C PHE A 7 29.02 -11.90 30.24
N THR A 8 28.46 -11.53 31.40
CA THR A 8 27.01 -11.49 31.63
C THR A 8 26.33 -10.29 30.96
N PHE A 9 27.05 -9.19 30.71
CA PHE A 9 26.48 -8.02 30.04
C PHE A 9 26.34 -8.21 28.52
N LEU A 10 27.17 -9.04 27.89
CA LEU A 10 27.10 -9.34 26.45
C LEU A 10 25.93 -10.28 26.09
N LEU A 11 25.53 -11.17 27.00
CA LEU A 11 24.40 -12.08 26.78
C LEU A 11 23.03 -11.40 26.92
N LEU A 12 22.94 -10.27 27.64
CA LEU A 12 21.71 -9.47 27.75
C LEU A 12 21.48 -8.52 26.56
N LEU A 13 22.51 -8.24 25.75
CA LEU A 13 22.40 -7.41 24.54
C LEU A 13 22.08 -8.22 23.27
N ALA A 14 22.45 -9.51 23.21
CA ALA A 14 22.23 -10.34 22.04
C ALA A 14 20.75 -10.72 21.79
N GLY A 15 19.87 -10.54 22.78
CA GLY A 15 18.44 -10.85 22.66
C GLY A 15 17.58 -9.77 21.99
N ARG A 16 18.15 -8.64 21.55
CA ARG A 16 17.39 -7.47 21.07
C ARG A 16 17.30 -7.29 19.55
N VAL A 17 17.71 -8.27 18.75
CA VAL A 17 17.81 -8.08 17.28
C VAL A 17 16.93 -9.02 16.46
N LEU A 18 16.11 -9.89 17.06
CA LEU A 18 14.96 -10.45 16.34
C LEU A 18 13.84 -9.39 16.30
N SER A 19 14.07 -8.38 15.46
CA SER A 19 13.03 -7.50 14.95
C SER A 19 12.52 -8.13 13.66
N LEU A 20 11.20 -8.11 13.45
CA LEU A 20 10.56 -8.47 12.18
C LEU A 20 11.34 -7.87 10.99
N SER A 21 11.83 -8.75 10.12
CA SER A 21 12.62 -8.40 8.94
C SER A 21 11.74 -8.46 7.71
N ILE A 22 11.50 -7.30 7.09
CA ILE A 22 10.64 -7.18 5.92
C ILE A 22 11.52 -7.00 4.69
N GLU A 23 11.46 -7.97 3.77
CA GLU A 23 12.17 -7.92 2.49
C GLU A 23 11.23 -7.45 1.38
N ILE A 24 11.44 -6.21 0.90
CA ILE A 24 10.61 -5.62 -0.16
C ILE A 24 11.35 -5.76 -1.50
N ALA A 25 10.69 -6.33 -2.50
CA ALA A 25 11.27 -6.45 -3.84
C ALA A 25 11.67 -5.08 -4.39
N GLY A 26 12.94 -4.92 -4.78
CA GLY A 26 13.49 -3.64 -5.27
C GLY A 26 14.20 -2.79 -4.22
N PHE A 27 14.14 -3.16 -2.94
CA PHE A 27 14.93 -2.54 -1.87
C PHE A 27 16.06 -3.46 -1.43
N SER A 28 17.30 -2.98 -1.46
CA SER A 28 18.48 -3.72 -1.01
C SER A 28 18.65 -3.54 0.51
N GLY A 29 17.88 -4.28 1.30
CA GLY A 29 18.08 -4.33 2.75
C GLY A 29 16.84 -4.76 3.53
N ASN A 30 17.07 -5.20 4.77
CA ASN A 30 16.00 -5.55 5.69
C ASN A 30 15.48 -4.28 6.35
N ILE A 31 14.17 -4.06 6.26
CA ILE A 31 13.50 -2.91 6.86
C ILE A 31 12.85 -3.37 8.16
N SER A 32 13.07 -2.63 9.24
CA SER A 32 12.37 -2.87 10.51
C SER A 32 10.93 -2.33 10.45
N ALA A 33 10.03 -2.85 11.30
CA ALA A 33 8.64 -2.40 11.35
C ALA A 33 8.53 -0.87 11.51
N ASN A 34 9.38 -0.25 12.35
CA ASN A 34 9.39 1.20 12.58
C ASN A 34 9.83 2.01 11.35
N GLN A 35 10.60 1.40 10.45
CA GLN A 35 11.01 2.01 9.19
C GLN A 35 10.02 1.77 8.05
N PHE A 36 9.07 0.84 8.21
CA PHE A 36 8.12 0.47 7.16
C PHE A 36 7.25 1.66 6.72
N LEU A 37 6.72 2.43 7.69
CA LEU A 37 5.90 3.62 7.42
C LEU A 37 6.70 4.93 7.31
N ASN A 38 8.02 4.87 7.50
CA ASN A 38 8.89 6.03 7.39
C ASN A 38 9.30 6.25 5.93
N VAL A 39 8.39 6.82 5.15
CA VAL A 39 8.55 7.11 3.73
C VAL A 39 9.21 8.47 3.51
N SER A 40 9.98 8.61 2.43
CA SER A 40 10.67 9.88 2.09
C SER A 40 9.76 10.90 1.41
N ASP A 41 8.62 10.46 0.88
CA ASP A 41 7.66 11.30 0.15
C ASP A 41 6.83 12.14 1.12
N THR A 42 7.27 13.38 1.34
CA THR A 42 6.62 14.30 2.29
C THR A 42 5.25 14.77 1.83
N SER A 43 4.97 14.76 0.52
CA SER A 43 3.68 15.20 -0.02
C SER A 43 2.60 14.19 0.33
N VAL A 44 2.82 12.92 0.00
CA VAL A 44 1.88 11.84 0.30
C VAL A 44 1.75 11.64 1.81
N LEU A 45 2.86 11.74 2.55
CA LEU A 45 2.83 11.63 4.00
C LEU A 45 2.03 12.75 4.68
N ALA A 46 2.07 13.97 4.13
CA ALA A 46 1.25 15.08 4.62
C ALA A 46 -0.25 14.85 4.36
N ALA A 47 -0.62 14.35 3.18
CA ALA A 47 -2.01 14.02 2.85
C ALA A 47 -2.57 12.88 3.73
N CYS A 48 -1.73 11.89 4.06
CA CYS A 48 -2.12 10.69 4.80
C CYS A 48 -1.69 10.67 6.27
N GLN A 49 -1.35 11.84 6.82
CA GLN A 49 -0.72 11.94 8.13
C GLN A 49 -1.55 11.30 9.24
N THR A 50 -2.88 11.47 9.23
CA THR A 50 -3.75 10.91 10.27
C THR A 50 -3.72 9.37 10.30
N GLN A 51 -3.86 8.74 9.13
CA GLN A 51 -3.87 7.29 8.97
C GLN A 51 -2.49 6.71 9.28
N CYS A 52 -1.44 7.38 8.84
CA CYS A 52 -0.06 6.94 9.06
C CYS A 52 0.44 7.17 10.47
N ASN A 53 -0.05 8.20 11.17
CA ASN A 53 0.18 8.35 12.60
C ASN A 53 -0.46 7.20 13.38
N ASN A 54 -1.69 6.79 13.06
CA ASN A 54 -2.33 5.65 13.72
C ASN A 54 -1.53 4.36 13.53
N GLY A 55 -1.07 4.09 12.30
CA GLY A 55 -0.20 2.94 12.01
C GLY A 55 1.14 3.01 12.76
N THR A 56 1.78 4.18 12.77
CA THR A 56 3.07 4.41 13.46
C THR A 56 2.93 4.25 14.97
N THR A 57 1.85 4.76 15.56
CA THR A 57 1.54 4.57 16.98
C THR A 57 1.28 3.10 17.29
N ALA A 58 0.54 2.37 16.45
CA ALA A 58 0.32 0.93 16.64
C ALA A 58 1.65 0.14 16.64
N ILE A 59 2.52 0.40 15.66
CA ILE A 59 3.86 -0.20 15.59
C ILE A 59 4.69 0.14 16.83
N ASN A 60 4.74 1.42 17.21
CA ASN A 60 5.54 1.88 18.35
C ASN A 60 5.04 1.28 19.68
N ASN A 61 3.73 1.10 19.85
CA ASN A 61 3.15 0.46 21.03
C ASN A 61 3.53 -1.02 21.12
N CYS A 62 3.75 -1.68 19.98
CA CYS A 62 4.18 -3.07 19.93
C CYS A 62 5.69 -3.27 20.16
N GLY A 63 6.51 -2.27 19.85
CA GLY A 63 7.96 -2.33 20.00
C GLY A 63 8.57 -3.47 19.18
N THR A 64 9.24 -4.42 19.83
CA THR A 64 9.87 -5.60 19.18
C THR A 64 9.05 -6.88 19.37
N ASN A 65 7.77 -6.79 19.74
CA ASN A 65 6.93 -7.97 19.93
C ASN A 65 6.26 -8.35 18.60
N ASP A 66 6.77 -9.38 17.93
CA ASP A 66 6.25 -9.86 16.65
C ASP A 66 4.77 -10.25 16.73
N THR A 67 4.30 -10.76 17.87
CA THR A 67 2.86 -11.08 18.06
C THR A 67 1.98 -9.85 18.05
N CYS A 68 2.45 -8.73 18.60
CA CYS A 68 1.72 -7.47 18.57
C CYS A 68 1.82 -6.80 17.20
N LEU A 69 3.01 -6.83 16.58
CA LEU A 69 3.24 -6.27 15.24
C LEU A 69 2.37 -6.97 14.19
N CYS A 70 2.20 -8.28 14.32
CA CYS A 70 1.39 -9.10 13.44
C CYS A 70 -0.07 -9.24 13.89
N ASP A 71 -0.50 -8.48 14.90
CA ASP A 71 -1.90 -8.45 15.30
C ASP A 71 -2.78 -7.79 14.21
N THR A 72 -4.01 -8.28 14.10
CA THR A 72 -4.98 -7.81 13.12
C THR A 72 -5.25 -6.30 13.21
N ALA A 73 -5.25 -5.71 14.41
CA ALA A 73 -5.45 -4.27 14.59
C ALA A 73 -4.25 -3.47 14.09
N THR A 74 -3.03 -3.93 14.35
CA THR A 74 -1.79 -3.30 13.87
C THR A 74 -1.73 -3.36 12.34
N ILE A 75 -1.99 -4.52 11.75
CA ILE A 75 -1.99 -4.71 10.30
C ILE A 75 -3.08 -3.88 9.64
N ALA A 76 -4.28 -3.78 10.22
CA ALA A 76 -5.34 -2.92 9.72
C ALA A 76 -4.92 -1.43 9.75
N ALA A 77 -4.28 -0.98 10.82
CA ALA A 77 -3.79 0.41 10.91
C ALA A 77 -2.70 0.71 9.87
N ILE A 78 -1.76 -0.22 9.65
CA ILE A 78 -0.73 -0.12 8.61
C ILE A 78 -1.36 -0.11 7.22
N THR A 79 -2.31 -1.01 6.97
CA THR A 79 -2.99 -1.13 5.68
C THR A 79 -3.82 0.12 5.38
N ASN A 80 -4.47 0.72 6.38
CA ASN A 80 -5.20 1.98 6.21
C ASN A 80 -4.28 3.16 5.84
N CYS A 81 -3.07 3.23 6.40
CA CYS A 81 -2.07 4.21 5.96
C CYS A 81 -1.68 3.97 4.50
N GLN A 82 -1.37 2.73 4.14
CA GLN A 82 -0.99 2.36 2.78
C GLN A 82 -2.11 2.59 1.75
N GLN A 83 -3.37 2.34 2.13
CA GLN A 83 -4.54 2.63 1.32
C GLN A 83 -4.66 4.14 1.05
N CYS A 84 -4.52 4.97 2.08
CA CYS A 84 -4.51 6.42 1.87
C CYS A 84 -3.39 6.85 0.92
N MET A 85 -2.17 6.34 1.10
CA MET A 85 -1.04 6.68 0.22
C MET A 85 -1.31 6.27 -1.22
N PHE A 86 -1.91 5.09 -1.43
CA PHE A 86 -2.29 4.59 -2.74
C PHE A 86 -3.37 5.45 -3.39
N ASP A 87 -4.41 5.83 -2.62
CA ASP A 87 -5.50 6.69 -3.08
C ASP A 87 -4.99 8.09 -3.47
N ASP A 88 -4.05 8.66 -2.69
CA ASP A 88 -3.44 9.96 -2.99
C ASP A 88 -2.56 9.91 -4.24
N LEU A 89 -1.77 8.85 -4.44
CA LEU A 89 -0.99 8.66 -5.66
C LEU A 89 -1.90 8.54 -6.89
N ILE A 90 -3.02 7.82 -6.77
CA ILE A 90 -4.02 7.70 -7.84
C ILE A 90 -4.67 9.06 -8.13
N ALA A 91 -5.12 9.78 -7.10
CA ALA A 91 -5.81 11.06 -7.24
C ALA A 91 -4.93 12.12 -7.92
N ASN A 92 -3.62 12.10 -7.64
CA ASN A 92 -2.66 13.05 -8.21
C ASN A 92 -2.00 12.55 -9.51
N PHE A 93 -2.35 11.35 -10.00
CA PHE A 93 -1.65 10.68 -11.11
C PHE A 93 -0.13 10.66 -10.92
N ALA A 94 0.31 10.51 -9.67
CA ALA A 94 1.70 10.59 -9.28
C ALA A 94 2.30 9.20 -9.12
N VAL A 95 3.62 9.12 -9.26
CA VAL A 95 4.39 7.91 -8.96
C VAL A 95 5.39 8.28 -7.88
N SER A 96 5.42 7.51 -6.80
CA SER A 96 6.46 7.66 -5.78
C SER A 96 7.72 6.91 -6.18
N SER A 97 8.88 7.47 -5.89
CA SER A 97 10.17 6.80 -6.08
C SER A 97 10.47 5.79 -4.96
N ASP A 98 9.74 5.87 -3.85
CA ASP A 98 9.86 4.96 -2.71
C ASP A 98 8.94 3.74 -2.91
N PRO A 99 9.49 2.51 -3.01
CA PRO A 99 8.70 1.30 -3.26
C PRO A 99 7.76 0.91 -2.10
N ARG A 100 7.81 1.63 -0.97
CA ARG A 100 6.97 1.40 0.22
C ARG A 100 5.66 2.18 0.20
N VAL A 101 5.54 3.21 -0.63
CA VAL A 101 4.38 4.11 -0.63
C VAL A 101 3.24 3.48 -1.44
N GLY A 102 2.11 3.19 -0.78
CA GLY A 102 0.91 2.64 -1.43
C GLY A 102 1.13 1.29 -2.12
N SER A 103 1.95 0.42 -1.52
CA SER A 103 2.51 -0.74 -2.22
C SER A 103 1.98 -2.07 -1.67
N THR A 104 1.12 -2.75 -2.45
CA THR A 104 0.66 -4.12 -2.14
C THR A 104 1.83 -5.13 -2.00
N PRO A 105 2.89 -5.09 -2.84
CA PRO A 105 4.07 -5.92 -2.62
C PRO A 105 4.75 -5.67 -1.26
N ALA A 106 4.84 -4.42 -0.81
CA ALA A 106 5.42 -4.09 0.49
C ALA A 106 4.58 -4.65 1.65
N LEU A 107 3.24 -4.54 1.57
CA LEU A 107 2.35 -5.16 2.55
C LEU A 107 2.39 -6.69 2.54
N THR A 108 2.54 -7.29 1.36
CA THR A 108 2.70 -8.75 1.22
C THR A 108 4.00 -9.21 1.89
N ALA A 109 5.09 -8.46 1.74
CA ALA A 109 6.35 -8.71 2.44
C ALA A 109 6.19 -8.60 3.97
N TYR A 110 5.41 -7.63 4.46
CA TYR A 110 5.10 -7.50 5.89
C TYR A 110 4.40 -8.77 6.42
N VAL A 111 3.38 -9.26 5.70
CA VAL A 111 2.65 -10.48 6.08
C VAL A 111 3.52 -11.74 5.96
N ALA A 112 4.40 -11.80 4.97
CA ALA A 112 5.37 -12.89 4.85
C ALA A 112 6.35 -12.91 6.04
N ALA A 113 6.77 -11.73 6.52
CA ALA A 113 7.58 -11.63 7.72
C ALA A 113 6.80 -12.13 8.96
N CYS A 114 5.51 -11.80 9.09
CA CYS A 114 4.66 -12.34 10.14
C CYS A 114 4.52 -13.86 10.09
N SER A 115 4.42 -14.42 8.89
CA SER A 115 4.39 -15.87 8.70
C SER A 115 5.69 -16.54 9.15
N SER A 116 6.83 -15.89 8.93
CA SER A 116 8.14 -16.33 9.44
C SER A 116 8.22 -16.30 10.97
N ALA A 117 7.45 -15.43 11.63
CA ALA A 117 7.27 -15.40 13.08
C ALA A 117 6.22 -16.41 13.61
N GLY A 118 5.65 -17.25 12.72
CA GLY A 118 4.65 -18.26 13.08
C GLY A 118 3.22 -17.74 13.17
N ILE A 119 2.94 -16.54 12.65
CA ILE A 119 1.62 -15.91 12.71
C ILE A 119 1.05 -15.81 11.29
N THR A 120 -0.05 -16.52 11.04
CA THR A 120 -0.72 -16.50 9.75
C THR A 120 -1.71 -15.34 9.68
N VAL A 121 -1.43 -14.39 8.79
CA VAL A 121 -2.32 -13.28 8.49
C VAL A 121 -2.98 -13.56 7.13
N PRO A 122 -4.31 -13.44 7.00
CA PRO A 122 -4.99 -13.62 5.72
C PRO A 122 -4.48 -12.61 4.68
N ALA A 123 -4.10 -13.07 3.48
CA ALA A 123 -3.65 -12.17 2.41
C ALA A 123 -4.70 -11.13 1.99
N THR A 124 -5.98 -11.40 2.24
CA THR A 124 -7.08 -10.46 1.96
C THR A 124 -7.06 -9.23 2.86
N SER A 125 -6.40 -9.26 4.03
CA SER A 125 -6.35 -8.10 4.94
C SER A 125 -5.33 -7.05 4.52
N VAL A 126 -4.52 -7.34 3.50
CA VAL A 126 -3.43 -6.47 3.00
C VAL A 126 -3.56 -6.14 1.52
N ALA A 127 -4.67 -6.50 0.89
CA ALA A 127 -4.96 -6.13 -0.48
C ALA A 127 -5.45 -4.68 -0.51
N LEU A 128 -4.69 -3.79 -1.15
CA LEU A 128 -5.13 -2.43 -1.44
C LEU A 128 -6.22 -2.47 -2.50
N THR A 129 -7.29 -1.72 -2.28
CA THR A 129 -8.41 -1.61 -3.20
C THR A 129 -8.31 -0.33 -4.01
N LEU A 130 -8.85 -0.33 -5.22
CA LEU A 130 -8.97 0.89 -6.01
C LEU A 130 -10.05 1.79 -5.39
N PRO A 131 -9.86 3.13 -5.38
CA PRO A 131 -10.93 4.06 -5.03
C PRO A 131 -12.18 3.80 -5.88
N ALA A 132 -13.36 3.90 -5.27
CA ALA A 132 -14.63 3.70 -5.97
C ALA A 132 -14.83 4.65 -7.15
N ASP A 133 -14.20 5.82 -7.09
CA ASP A 133 -14.29 6.88 -8.11
C ASP A 133 -13.19 6.80 -9.18
N TRP A 134 -12.34 5.76 -9.18
CA TRP A 134 -11.26 5.63 -10.15
C TRP A 134 -11.71 4.91 -11.43
N ASP A 135 -11.76 5.65 -12.54
CA ASP A 135 -12.22 5.15 -13.86
C ASP A 135 -11.05 4.65 -14.76
N GLY A 136 -9.94 4.25 -14.14
CA GLY A 136 -8.77 3.71 -14.82
C GLY A 136 -7.78 4.76 -15.34
N PRO A 137 -6.58 4.31 -15.80
CA PRO A 137 -5.52 5.21 -16.29
C PRO A 137 -5.85 5.89 -17.62
N PHE A 138 -6.81 5.33 -18.36
CA PHE A 138 -7.27 5.86 -19.64
C PHE A 138 -8.57 6.63 -19.52
N GLY A 139 -9.04 6.90 -18.28
CA GLY A 139 -10.28 7.58 -17.93
C GLY A 139 -11.23 7.67 -19.10
N VAL A 140 -12.11 6.69 -19.27
CA VAL A 140 -13.05 6.64 -20.42
C VAL A 140 -14.15 7.70 -20.27
N HIS A 141 -13.82 8.86 -19.72
CA HIS A 141 -14.57 10.08 -19.89
C HIS A 141 -14.28 10.58 -21.31
N ALA A 142 -14.97 10.01 -22.29
CA ALA A 142 -15.28 10.81 -23.46
C ALA A 142 -15.90 12.10 -22.91
N SER A 143 -15.25 13.24 -23.16
CA SER A 143 -15.77 14.53 -22.73
C SER A 143 -17.23 14.60 -23.18
N VAL A 144 -18.11 15.30 -22.45
CA VAL A 144 -19.54 15.40 -22.83
C VAL A 144 -19.69 15.75 -24.32
N ALA A 145 -18.79 16.60 -24.83
CA ALA A 145 -18.67 16.92 -26.25
C ALA A 145 -18.24 15.73 -27.13
N GLY A 146 -17.23 14.96 -26.73
CA GLY A 146 -16.79 13.74 -27.42
C GLY A 146 -17.89 12.68 -27.49
N THR A 147 -18.62 12.47 -26.39
CA THR A 147 -19.77 11.54 -26.34
C THR A 147 -20.92 12.02 -27.21
N ALA A 148 -21.21 13.33 -27.22
CA ALA A 148 -22.23 13.89 -28.10
C ALA A 148 -21.88 13.70 -29.58
N LEU A 149 -20.61 13.92 -29.95
CA LEU A 149 -20.15 13.74 -31.32
C LEU A 149 -20.23 12.28 -31.77
N THR A 150 -19.80 11.32 -30.94
CA THR A 150 -19.88 9.90 -31.29
C THR A 150 -21.33 9.43 -31.45
N VAL A 151 -22.24 9.90 -30.61
CA VAL A 151 -23.68 9.62 -30.74
C VAL A 151 -24.25 10.20 -32.05
N ILE A 152 -23.91 11.45 -32.38
CA ILE A 152 -24.39 12.09 -33.62
C ILE A 152 -23.90 11.34 -34.87
N VAL A 153 -22.60 11.01 -34.92
CA VAL A 153 -22.03 10.27 -36.06
C VAL A 153 -22.65 8.87 -36.14
N GLY A 154 -22.79 8.17 -35.01
CA GLY A 154 -23.44 6.86 -34.97
C GLY A 154 -24.88 6.91 -35.46
N LEU A 155 -25.64 7.95 -35.10
CA LEU A 155 -27.03 8.13 -35.53
C LEU A 155 -27.12 8.46 -37.03
N ALA A 156 -26.24 9.30 -37.55
CA ALA A 156 -26.17 9.60 -38.99
C ALA A 156 -25.82 8.35 -39.82
N MET A 157 -24.86 7.54 -39.36
CA MET A 157 -24.50 6.29 -40.03
C MET A 157 -25.60 5.23 -39.91
N GLY A 158 -26.25 5.11 -38.75
CA GLY A 158 -27.35 4.16 -38.56
C GLY A 158 -28.58 4.52 -39.38
N THR A 159 -28.99 5.79 -39.38
CA THR A 159 -30.15 6.25 -40.17
C THR A 159 -29.91 6.11 -41.68
N SER A 160 -28.71 6.42 -42.17
CA SER A 160 -28.37 6.24 -43.59
C SER A 160 -28.38 4.76 -44.01
N ALA A 161 -27.88 3.85 -43.15
CA ALA A 161 -27.94 2.43 -43.41
C ALA A 161 -29.39 1.90 -43.45
N ILE A 162 -30.25 2.34 -42.53
CA ILE A 162 -31.68 1.97 -42.51
C ILE A 162 -32.39 2.52 -43.75
N ALA A 163 -32.13 3.77 -44.12
CA ALA A 163 -32.73 4.37 -45.31
C ALA A 163 -32.38 3.59 -46.58
N MET A 164 -31.12 3.17 -46.74
CA MET A 164 -30.73 2.33 -47.88
C MET A 164 -31.50 1.00 -47.91
N LEU A 165 -31.62 0.32 -46.77
CA LEU A 165 -32.35 -0.96 -46.67
C LEU A 165 -33.85 -0.82 -46.96
N CYS A 166 -34.48 0.30 -46.61
CA CYS A 166 -35.90 0.52 -46.88
C CYS A 166 -36.21 0.97 -48.32
N THR A 167 -35.20 1.43 -49.06
CA THR A 167 -35.34 1.85 -50.47
C THR A 167 -34.91 0.78 -51.49
N MET A 168 -34.42 -0.36 -51.02
CA MET A 168 -34.29 -1.59 -51.82
C MET A 168 -35.59 -2.38 -51.80
#